data_AF-A0A832SRS8-F1
#
_entry.id   AF-A0A832SRS8-F1
#
_cell.length_a   1.000
_cell.length_b   1.000
_cell.length_c   1.000
_cell.angle_alpha   90.00
_cell.angle_beta   90.00
_cell.angle_gamma   90.00
#
_symmetry.space_group_name_H-M   'P 1'
#
loop_
_entity.id
_entity.type
_entity.pdbx_description
1 polymer ?
#
loop_
_entity_poly.entity_id
_entity_poly.type
_entity_poly.pdbx_seq_one_letter_code
_entity_poly.pdbx_strand_id
1 'polypeptide(L)' 'LDLVGMSVGPVIAGIIQQLHQGSIKGITGQFPTHEAYNSIFLVAIAISAISIVLALMANKVKASQLEKAA' A
#
# COMPACT_ATOMS: atom_id res chain seq x y z
N LEU A 1 15.63 -3.50 5.20
CA LEU A 1 14.47 -3.26 4.31
C LEU A 1 13.14 -3.63 4.97
N ASP A 2 13.12 -4.58 5.91
CA ASP A 2 11.88 -5.06 6.56
C ASP A 2 11.12 -4.03 7.41
N LEU A 3 11.81 -3.18 8.18
CA LEU A 3 11.16 -2.32 9.19
C LEU A 3 10.18 -1.30 8.60
N VAL A 4 10.46 -0.79 7.40
CA VAL A 4 9.60 0.22 6.75
C VAL A 4 8.31 -0.44 6.26
N GLY A 5 8.39 -1.58 5.56
CA GLY A 5 7.18 -2.29 5.11
C GLY A 5 6.33 -2.80 6.27
N MET A 6 6.97 -3.38 7.29
CA MET A 6 6.30 -3.92 8.47
C MET A 6 5.57 -2.86 9.31
N SER A 7 6.03 -1.61 9.30
CA SER A 7 5.38 -0.51 10.03
C SER A 7 4.38 0.26 9.16
N VAL A 8 4.72 0.54 7.90
CA VAL A 8 3.89 1.35 6.99
C VAL A 8 2.58 0.64 6.66
N GLY A 9 2.59 -0.68 6.45
CA GLY A 9 1.38 -1.46 6.16
C GLY A 9 0.30 -1.32 7.24
N PRO A 10 0.58 -1.69 8.51
CA PRO A 10 -0.36 -1.56 9.62
C PRO A 10 -0.82 -0.12 9.87
N VAL A 11 0.07 0.88 9.72
CA VAL A 11 -0.29 2.29 9.90
C VAL A 11 -1.31 2.74 8.85
N ILE A 12 -1.06 2.46 7.57
CA ILE A 12 -2.00 2.82 6.49
C ILE A 12 -3.33 2.08 6.69
N ALA A 13 -3.29 0.80 7.05
CA ALA A 13 -4.50 0.02 7.32
C ALA A 13 -5.33 0.63 8.46
N GLY A 14 -4.68 1.02 9.56
CA GLY A 14 -5.35 1.67 10.70
C GLY A 14 -5.99 3.01 10.32
N ILE A 15 -5.30 3.83 9.53
CA ILE A 15 -5.85 5.10 9.02
C ILE A 15 -7.11 4.83 8.17
N ILE A 16 -7.06 3.89 7.23
CA ILE A 16 -8.20 3.57 6.36
C ILE A 16 -9.37 3.02 7.19
N GLN A 17 -9.11 2.15 8.16
CA GLN A 17 -10.12 1.64 9.10
C GLN A 17 -10.75 2.76 9.93
N GLN A 18 -9.98 3.76 10.31
CA GLN A 18 -10.48 4.92 11.05
C GLN A 18 -11.31 5.88 10.18
N LEU A 19 -10.96 6.03 8.91
CA LEU A 19 -11.71 6.85 7.96
C LEU A 19 -13.06 6.22 7.58
N HIS A 20 -13.14 4.89 7.55
CA HIS A 20 -14.33 4.15 7.09
C HIS A 20 -15.08 3.50 8.27
N GLN A 21 -15.32 4.27 9.32
CA GLN A 21 -16.07 3.79 10.47
C GLN A 21 -17.59 3.85 10.26
N GLY A 22 -18.29 2.87 10.81
CA GLY A 22 -19.75 2.84 10.87
C GLY A 22 -20.23 2.27 12.20
N SER A 23 -21.46 2.64 12.58
CA SER A 23 -22.14 2.05 13.73
C SER A 23 -22.98 0.86 13.31
N ILE A 24 -23.06 -0.14 14.18
CA ILE A 24 -23.92 -1.31 13.99
C ILE A 24 -25.17 -1.11 14.85
N LYS A 25 -26.35 -1.25 14.25
CA LYS A 25 -27.62 -1.08 14.98
C LYS A 25 -27.67 -2.01 16.19
N GLY A 26 -27.82 -1.43 17.38
CA GLY A 26 -27.89 -2.18 18.64
C GLY A 26 -26.53 -2.44 19.32
N ILE A 27 -25.42 -1.95 18.75
CA ILE A 27 -24.08 -2.05 19.36
C ILE A 27 -23.49 -0.65 19.50
N THR A 28 -23.14 -0.27 20.73
CA THR A 28 -22.45 0.99 21.01
C THR A 28 -21.01 0.90 20.54
N GLY A 29 -20.62 1.76 19.59
CA GLY A 29 -19.24 1.83 19.10
C GLY A 29 -19.18 2.25 17.63
N GLN A 30 -17.95 2.46 17.17
CA GLN A 30 -17.62 2.69 15.76
C GLN A 30 -16.68 1.58 15.31
N PHE A 31 -17.02 0.95 14.19
CA PHE A 31 -16.31 -0.22 13.69
C PHE A 31 -15.91 -0.02 12.23
N PRO A 32 -14.76 -0.56 11.80
CA PRO A 32 -14.39 -0.53 10.40
C PRO A 32 -15.45 -1.21 9.54
N THR A 33 -15.95 -0.52 8.54
CA THR A 33 -16.92 -1.08 7.59
C THR A 33 -16.24 -2.05 6.61
N HIS A 34 -17.05 -2.82 5.88
CA HIS A 34 -16.54 -3.68 4.80
C HIS A 34 -15.78 -2.88 3.72
N GLU A 35 -16.21 -1.64 3.46
CA GLU A 35 -15.55 -0.74 2.53
C GLU A 35 -14.11 -0.42 2.94
N ALA A 36 -13.84 -0.34 4.26
CA ALA A 36 -12.49 -0.13 4.79
C ALA A 36 -11.50 -1.19 4.29
N TYR A 37 -11.91 -2.46 4.32
CA TYR A 37 -11.05 -3.58 3.89
C TYR A 37 -10.82 -3.56 2.38
N ASN A 38 -11.85 -3.28 1.58
CA ASN A 38 -11.70 -3.14 0.13
C ASN A 38 -10.69 -2.02 -0.21
N SER A 39 -10.80 -0.88 0.46
CA SER A 39 -9.89 0.25 0.29
C SER A 39 -8.45 -0.10 0.66
N ILE A 40 -8.22 -0.87 1.73
CA ILE A 40 -6.87 -1.37 2.11
C ILE A 40 -6.27 -2.20 0.97
N PHE A 41 -7.01 -3.15 0.42
CA PHE A 41 -6.50 -3.99 -0.67
C PHE A 41 -6.22 -3.19 -1.94
N LEU A 42 -7.08 -2.22 -2.29
CA LEU A 42 -6.84 -1.34 -3.43
C LEU A 42 -5.55 -0.52 -3.28
N VAL A 43 -5.31 0.05 -2.11
CA VAL A 43 -4.06 0.77 -1.82
C VAL A 43 -2.86 -0.16 -1.88
N ALA A 44 -2.96 -1.38 -1.36
CA ALA A 44 -1.88 -2.37 -1.44
C ALA A 44 -1.55 -2.73 -2.90
N ILE A 45 -2.56 -2.89 -3.76
CA ILE A 45 -2.39 -3.12 -5.20
C ILE A 45 -1.66 -1.94 -5.84
N ALA A 46 -2.06 -0.70 -5.53
CA ALA A 46 -1.43 0.50 -6.08
C ALA A 46 0.06 0.59 -5.67
N ILE A 47 0.38 0.35 -4.39
CA ILE A 47 1.77 0.36 -3.89
C ILE A 47 2.60 -0.74 -4.57
N SER A 48 2.02 -1.92 -4.77
CA SER A 48 2.67 -3.01 -5.47
C SER A 48 2.98 -2.65 -6.93
N ALA A 49 2.02 -2.06 -7.64
CA ALA A 49 2.19 -1.60 -9.02
C ALA A 49 3.31 -0.55 -9.13
N ILE A 50 3.37 0.41 -8.20
CA ILE A 50 4.45 1.41 -8.12
C ILE A 50 5.81 0.72 -7.97
N SER A 51 5.90 -0.31 -7.11
CA SER A 51 7.14 -1.06 -6.91
C SER A 51 7.59 -1.77 -8.19
N ILE A 52 6.67 -2.35 -8.95
CA ILE A 52 6.96 -3.00 -10.24
C ILE A 52 7.47 -1.96 -11.24
N VAL A 53 6.79 -0.82 -11.37
CA VAL A 53 7.20 0.26 -12.28
C VAL A 53 8.61 0.76 -11.94
N LEU A 54 8.89 1.00 -10.66
CA LEU A 54 10.22 1.41 -10.20
C LEU A 54 11.29 0.36 -10.51
N ALA A 55 10.99 -0.92 -10.31
CA ALA A 55 11.91 -2.00 -10.64
C ALA A 55 12.22 -2.05 -12.14
N LEU A 56 11.20 -1.93 -12.99
CA LEU A 56 11.36 -1.89 -14.45
C LEU A 56 12.19 -0.67 -14.89
N MET A 57 11.93 0.51 -14.31
CA MET A 57 12.70 1.72 -14.59
C MET A 57 14.16 1.58 -14.16
N ALA A 58 14.41 1.06 -12.95
CA ALA A 58 15.75 0.85 -12.43
C ALA A 58 16.56 -0.15 -13.30
N ASN A 59 15.90 -1.20 -13.79
CA ASN A 59 16.53 -2.16 -14.70
C ASN A 59 16.88 -1.53 -16.06
N LYS A 60 16.02 -0.67 -16.61
CA LYS A 60 16.31 0.09 -17.83
C LYS A 60 17.48 1.06 -17.64
N VAL A 61 17.56 1.72 -16.49
CA VAL A 61 18.69 2.61 -16.14
C VAL A 61 19.99 1.81 -16.04
N LYS A 62 19.99 0.62 -15.44
CA LYS A 62 21.20 -0.22 -15.38
C LYS A 62 21.69 -0.63 -16.77
N ALA A 63 20.78 -1.04 -17.66
CA ALA A 63 21.14 -1.46 -19.02
C ALA A 63 21.78 -0.31 -19.83
N SER A 64 21.24 0.91 -19.74
CA SER A 64 21.81 2.06 -20.46
C SER A 64 23.16 2.51 -19.94
N GLN A 65 23.47 2.28 -18.66
CA GLN A 65 24.79 2.60 -18.10
C GLN A 65 25.86 1.59 -18.52
N LEU A 66 25.50 0.32 -18.75
CA LEU A 66 26.42 -0.69 -19.26
C LEU A 66 26.81 -0.42 -20.72
N GLU A 67 25.86 0.04 -21.55
CA GLU A 67 26.14 0.42 -22.94
C GLU A 67 27.08 1.63 -23.05
N LYS A 68 26.99 2.59 -22.12
CA LYS A 68 27.89 3.77 -22.08
C LYS A 68 29.29 3.46 -21.54
N ALA A 69 29.48 2.32 -20.89
CA ALA A 69 30.75 1.93 -20.28
C ALA A 69 31.55 0.93 -21.15
N ALA A 70 30.97 0.44 -22.24
CA ALA A 70 31.58 -0.43 -23.24
C ALA A 70 32.03 0.38 -24.46
#